data_AF-A0A842IGQ5-F1
#
_entry.id   AF-A0A842IGQ5-F1
#
_cell.length_a   1.000
_cell.length_b   1.000
_cell.length_c   1.000
_cell.angle_alpha   90.00
_cell.angle_beta   90.00
_cell.angle_gamma   90.00
#
_symmetry.space_group_name_H-M   'P 1'
#
loop_
_entity.id
_entity.type
_entity.pdbx_description
1 polymer ?
#
loop_
_entity_poly.entity_id
_entity_poly.type
_entity_poly.pdbx_seq_one_letter_code
_entity_poly.pdbx_strand_id
1 'polypeptide(L)'
;MSDDQFEHDRALRIEEDAKRVQVVGSSDYWTLAQAAAWVVFREVAVVERFAPPNADHWGAFLGYATGWGWSKRVGRFEELVIKLCDGRLTAFGQRTADGAREAIPASTWIDLVPDVDAGPYICLPSGAEVRPWFGILIRSADVERLWRRTSEVEGRSKFSKEWFRERFRQLRAANPDRSKNELMEDLNGQFQDETKRKPPARSTLQGILDGLK
;
A
#
# COMPACT_ATOMS: atom_id res chain seq x y z
N MET A 1 -25.00 27.53 -28.28
CA MET A 1 -24.56 27.14 -26.93
C MET A 1 -23.16 27.67 -26.78
N SER A 2 -22.90 28.50 -25.76
CA SER A 2 -21.58 29.08 -25.53
C SER A 2 -20.70 28.09 -24.76
N ASP A 3 -19.39 28.10 -25.03
CA ASP A 3 -18.41 27.25 -24.35
C ASP A 3 -18.47 27.38 -22.81
N ASP A 4 -18.80 28.57 -22.31
CA ASP A 4 -18.97 28.83 -20.87
C ASP A 4 -20.08 28.00 -20.22
N GLN A 5 -21.12 27.63 -20.99
CA GLN A 5 -22.25 26.84 -20.50
C GLN A 5 -21.87 25.36 -20.38
N PHE A 6 -20.98 24.87 -21.24
CA PHE A 6 -20.49 23.50 -21.23
C PHE A 6 -19.49 23.26 -20.08
N GLU A 7 -18.59 24.21 -19.82
CA GLU A 7 -17.67 24.13 -18.68
C GLU A 7 -18.39 24.29 -17.33
N HIS A 8 -19.44 25.11 -17.26
CA HIS A 8 -20.28 25.22 -16.07
C HIS A 8 -21.06 23.92 -15.77
N ASP A 9 -21.67 23.31 -16.79
CA ASP A 9 -22.38 22.03 -16.65
C ASP A 9 -21.42 20.87 -16.32
N ARG A 10 -20.19 20.90 -16.85
CA ARG A 10 -19.14 19.93 -16.51
C ARG A 10 -18.66 20.08 -15.08
N ALA A 11 -18.46 21.32 -14.60
CA ALA A 11 -18.08 21.59 -13.22
C ALA A 11 -19.15 21.15 -12.22
N LEU A 12 -20.43 21.38 -12.54
CA LEU A 12 -21.57 20.94 -11.72
C LEU A 12 -21.69 19.41 -11.66
N ARG A 13 -21.45 18.69 -12.77
CA ARG A 13 -21.40 17.22 -12.77
C ARG A 13 -20.24 16.67 -11.96
N ILE A 14 -19.05 17.26 -12.05
CA ILE A 14 -17.89 16.88 -11.23
C ILE A 14 -18.18 17.11 -9.75
N GLU A 15 -18.87 18.20 -9.40
CA GLU A 15 -19.23 18.52 -8.02
C GLU A 15 -20.35 17.61 -7.48
N GLU A 16 -21.34 17.27 -8.30
CA GLU A 16 -22.38 16.29 -7.95
C GLU A 16 -21.82 14.88 -7.83
N ASP A 17 -20.91 14.46 -8.72
CA ASP A 17 -20.23 13.17 -8.64
C ASP A 17 -19.32 13.12 -7.40
N ALA A 18 -18.62 14.21 -7.07
CA ALA A 18 -17.84 14.32 -5.84
C ALA A 18 -18.72 14.26 -4.57
N LYS A 19 -19.91 14.87 -4.58
CA LYS A 19 -20.89 14.79 -3.49
C LYS A 19 -21.57 13.41 -3.39
N ARG A 20 -21.75 12.70 -4.51
CA ARG A 20 -22.30 11.33 -4.52
C ARG A 20 -21.31 10.30 -4.00
N VAL A 21 -20.02 10.50 -4.24
CA VAL A 21 -18.97 9.62 -3.70
C VAL A 21 -18.69 9.90 -2.20
N GLN A 22 -19.11 11.06 -1.65
CA GLN A 22 -19.01 11.37 -0.22
C GLN A 22 -19.87 10.48 0.71
N VAL A 23 -20.76 9.61 0.19
CA VAL A 23 -21.68 8.83 1.04
C VAL A 23 -21.11 7.49 1.53
N VAL A 24 -19.93 7.02 1.12
CA VAL A 24 -19.41 5.72 1.62
C VAL A 24 -17.93 5.76 1.99
N GLY A 25 -17.60 6.63 2.94
CA GLY A 25 -16.44 6.46 3.82
C GLY A 25 -16.86 5.88 5.17
N SER A 26 -17.64 4.79 5.21
CA SER A 26 -17.73 4.02 6.46
C SER A 26 -16.34 3.43 6.74
N SER A 27 -15.85 3.45 7.98
CA SER A 27 -14.53 2.91 8.40
C SER A 27 -14.15 1.54 7.83
N ASP A 28 -15.16 0.77 7.41
CA ASP A 28 -15.04 -0.63 7.03
C ASP A 28 -14.64 -0.83 5.56
N TYR A 29 -14.73 0.20 4.72
CA TYR A 29 -14.41 0.12 3.29
C TYR A 29 -13.48 1.23 2.84
N TRP A 30 -12.58 0.87 1.94
CA TRP A 30 -11.62 1.74 1.27
C TRP A 30 -11.87 1.76 -0.23
N THR A 31 -11.65 2.92 -0.85
CA THR A 31 -11.56 3.02 -2.31
C THR A 31 -10.34 2.25 -2.82
N LEU A 32 -10.27 2.03 -4.14
CA LEU A 32 -9.10 1.40 -4.76
C LEU A 32 -7.81 2.20 -4.47
N ALA A 33 -7.88 3.54 -4.46
CA ALA A 33 -6.77 4.42 -4.12
C ALA A 33 -6.33 4.29 -2.66
N GLN A 34 -7.28 4.26 -1.73
CA GLN A 34 -6.99 4.03 -0.31
C GLN A 34 -6.34 2.66 -0.08
N ALA A 35 -6.87 1.61 -0.71
CA ALA A 35 -6.29 0.27 -0.62
C ALA A 35 -4.88 0.23 -1.23
N ALA A 36 -4.66 0.89 -2.38
CA ALA A 36 -3.35 1.00 -3.01
C ALA A 36 -2.36 1.76 -2.11
N ALA A 37 -2.78 2.87 -1.50
CA ALA A 37 -1.99 3.64 -0.55
C ALA A 37 -1.56 2.78 0.65
N TRP A 38 -2.47 1.97 1.19
CA TRP A 38 -2.11 1.02 2.24
C TRP A 38 -1.07 0.02 1.75
N VAL A 39 -1.27 -0.54 0.55
CA VAL A 39 -0.34 -1.48 -0.12
C VAL A 39 1.07 -0.94 -0.26
N VAL A 40 1.20 0.31 -0.68
CA VAL A 40 2.51 0.90 -0.94
C VAL A 40 3.19 1.37 0.34
N PHE A 41 2.46 1.98 1.29
CA PHE A 41 3.05 2.72 2.41
C PHE A 41 2.82 2.09 3.79
N ARG A 42 1.75 1.32 4.01
CA ARG A 42 1.36 0.75 5.33
C ARG A 42 1.11 1.79 6.43
N GLU A 43 0.72 3.00 6.05
CA GLU A 43 0.52 4.12 6.97
C GLU A 43 -0.90 4.69 6.83
N VAL A 44 -1.65 4.72 7.93
CA VAL A 44 -3.04 5.19 7.94
C VAL A 44 -3.14 6.65 7.51
N ALA A 45 -2.21 7.49 7.97
CA ALA A 45 -2.17 8.92 7.60
C ALA A 45 -1.99 9.13 6.09
N VAL A 46 -1.36 8.19 5.37
CA VAL A 46 -1.27 8.23 3.91
C VAL A 46 -2.58 7.78 3.28
N VAL A 47 -3.21 6.72 3.80
CA VAL A 47 -4.52 6.24 3.32
C VAL A 47 -5.61 7.30 3.45
N GLU A 48 -5.66 8.01 4.58
CA GLU A 48 -6.66 9.05 4.83
C GLU A 48 -6.56 10.22 3.85
N ARG A 49 -5.37 10.48 3.29
CA ARG A 49 -5.22 11.47 2.22
C ARG A 49 -6.02 11.10 0.99
N PHE A 50 -6.16 9.82 0.66
CA PHE A 50 -6.94 9.33 -0.47
C PHE A 50 -8.43 9.10 -0.13
N ALA A 51 -8.89 9.51 1.05
CA ALA A 51 -10.29 9.34 1.46
C ALA A 51 -11.28 10.21 0.65
N PRO A 52 -10.96 11.47 0.30
CA PRO A 52 -11.72 12.18 -0.71
C PRO A 52 -11.44 11.54 -2.09
N PRO A 53 -12.48 11.27 -2.90
CA PRO A 53 -12.33 10.71 -4.25
C PRO A 53 -11.63 11.64 -5.25
N ASN A 54 -11.31 12.88 -4.83
CA ASN A 54 -10.59 13.89 -5.58
C ASN A 54 -9.24 14.26 -4.94
N ALA A 55 -8.78 13.46 -3.97
CA ALA A 55 -7.53 13.74 -3.30
C ALA A 55 -6.32 13.22 -4.07
N ASP A 56 -5.26 14.03 -4.08
CA ASP A 56 -3.93 13.81 -4.64
C ASP A 56 -3.89 12.74 -5.74
N HIS A 57 -3.89 13.16 -7.01
CA HIS A 57 -3.71 12.26 -8.16
C HIS A 57 -2.65 11.20 -7.83
N TRP A 58 -3.01 9.93 -7.86
CA TRP A 58 -2.15 8.79 -7.56
C TRP A 58 -0.84 8.87 -8.34
N GLY A 59 -0.91 9.30 -9.61
CA GLY A 59 0.25 9.59 -10.44
C GLY A 59 1.15 10.70 -9.87
N ALA A 60 0.59 11.82 -9.41
CA ALA A 60 1.34 12.89 -8.76
C ALA A 60 1.91 12.44 -7.41
N PHE A 61 1.13 11.71 -6.60
CA PHE A 61 1.59 11.17 -5.33
C PHE A 61 2.76 10.20 -5.52
N LEU A 62 2.70 9.33 -6.53
CA LEU A 62 3.81 8.43 -6.86
C LEU A 62 4.99 9.17 -7.52
N GLY A 63 4.76 10.20 -8.31
CA GLY A 63 5.83 11.00 -8.92
C GLY A 63 6.64 11.80 -7.89
N TYR A 64 5.95 12.34 -6.88
CA TYR A 64 6.57 13.19 -5.87
C TYR A 64 6.92 12.47 -4.56
N ALA A 65 6.52 11.22 -4.32
CA ALA A 65 6.74 10.54 -3.02
C ALA A 65 8.21 10.55 -2.55
N THR A 66 9.19 10.61 -3.46
CA THR A 66 10.62 10.74 -3.14
C THR A 66 10.96 12.12 -2.56
N GLY A 67 10.22 13.17 -2.93
CA GLY A 67 10.40 14.54 -2.45
C GLY A 67 9.73 14.86 -1.12
N TRP A 68 8.72 14.09 -0.70
CA TRP A 68 7.97 14.42 0.52
C TRP A 68 8.60 13.91 1.83
N GLY A 69 9.65 13.08 1.78
CA GLY A 69 10.53 12.76 2.93
C GLY A 69 9.93 12.02 4.14
N TRP A 70 8.61 11.88 4.21
CA TRP A 70 7.86 11.42 5.39
C TRP A 70 7.33 9.98 5.37
N SER A 71 7.19 9.33 4.22
CA SER A 71 6.65 7.96 4.15
C SER A 71 7.52 7.05 3.30
N LYS A 72 7.75 5.83 3.80
CA LYS A 72 8.60 4.85 3.13
C LYS A 72 7.72 3.91 2.30
N ARG A 73 8.08 3.73 1.02
CA ARG A 73 7.49 2.66 0.21
C ARG A 73 7.99 1.31 0.68
N VAL A 74 7.07 0.43 1.05
CA VAL A 74 7.35 -0.92 1.56
C VAL A 74 6.66 -2.02 0.76
N GLY A 75 5.73 -1.68 -0.12
CA GLY A 75 5.07 -2.60 -1.05
C GLY A 75 4.86 -1.99 -2.43
N ARG A 76 4.22 -2.74 -3.30
CA ARG A 76 3.93 -2.35 -4.69
C ARG A 76 2.45 -2.48 -5.01
N PHE A 77 1.91 -1.54 -5.79
CA PHE A 77 0.49 -1.55 -6.18
C PHE A 77 0.10 -2.83 -6.91
N GLU A 78 0.99 -3.39 -7.72
CA GLU A 78 0.77 -4.65 -8.44
C GLU A 78 0.43 -5.81 -7.50
N GLU A 79 0.90 -5.78 -6.25
CA GLU A 79 0.52 -6.79 -5.26
C GLU A 79 -0.99 -6.75 -4.97
N LEU A 80 -1.61 -5.57 -4.94
CA LEU A 80 -3.05 -5.41 -4.75
C LEU A 80 -3.81 -6.10 -5.89
N VAL A 81 -3.41 -5.80 -7.13
CA VAL A 81 -3.99 -6.35 -8.35
C VAL A 81 -3.87 -7.87 -8.37
N ILE A 82 -2.69 -8.41 -8.04
CA ILE A 82 -2.48 -9.86 -7.94
C ILE A 82 -3.46 -10.50 -6.95
N LYS A 83 -3.70 -9.89 -5.77
CA LYS A 83 -4.66 -10.46 -4.80
C LYS A 83 -6.11 -10.38 -5.25
N LEU A 84 -6.48 -9.37 -6.05
CA LEU A 84 -7.79 -9.26 -6.67
C LEU A 84 -7.96 -10.33 -7.76
N CYS A 85 -6.98 -10.50 -8.65
CA CYS A 85 -6.98 -11.54 -9.68
C CYS A 85 -7.00 -12.96 -9.10
N ASP A 86 -6.28 -13.22 -8.01
CA ASP A 86 -6.24 -14.51 -7.33
C ASP A 86 -7.52 -14.80 -6.52
N GLY A 87 -8.45 -13.84 -6.40
CA GLY A 87 -9.64 -13.95 -5.56
C GLY A 87 -9.36 -14.00 -4.05
N ARG A 88 -8.13 -13.64 -3.63
CA ARG A 88 -7.74 -13.57 -2.21
C ARG A 88 -8.23 -12.29 -1.53
N LEU A 89 -8.60 -11.30 -2.34
CA LEU A 89 -9.22 -10.06 -1.93
C LEU A 89 -10.48 -9.84 -2.77
N THR A 90 -11.58 -9.45 -2.13
CA THR A 90 -12.84 -9.16 -2.82
C THR A 90 -13.04 -7.66 -2.88
N ALA A 91 -13.25 -7.17 -4.09
CA ALA A 91 -13.71 -5.81 -4.35
C ALA A 91 -15.18 -5.82 -4.70
N PHE A 92 -15.85 -4.72 -4.41
CA PHE A 92 -17.25 -4.49 -4.69
C PHE A 92 -17.39 -3.24 -5.55
N GLY A 93 -18.26 -3.27 -6.54
CA GLY A 93 -18.52 -2.13 -7.41
C GLY A 93 -19.95 -2.15 -7.93
N GLN A 94 -20.30 -1.13 -8.70
CA GLN A 94 -21.60 -1.01 -9.35
C GLN A 94 -21.38 -1.05 -10.87
N ARG A 95 -22.23 -1.75 -11.63
CA ARG A 95 -22.15 -1.77 -13.10
C ARG A 95 -22.63 -0.49 -13.76
N THR A 96 -23.45 0.27 -13.04
CA THR A 96 -23.99 1.56 -13.44
C THR A 96 -23.87 2.51 -12.26
N ALA A 97 -23.86 3.83 -12.51
CA ALA A 97 -23.68 4.84 -11.46
C ALA A 97 -24.69 4.69 -10.29
N ASP A 98 -25.94 4.34 -10.61
CA ASP A 98 -27.02 4.16 -9.62
C ASP A 98 -27.31 2.66 -9.33
N GLY A 99 -26.43 1.77 -9.77
CA GLY A 99 -26.62 0.32 -9.68
C GLY A 99 -26.48 -0.23 -8.26
N ALA A 100 -27.01 -1.43 -8.04
CA ALA A 100 -26.72 -2.17 -6.81
C ALA A 100 -25.22 -2.52 -6.76
N ARG A 101 -24.65 -2.43 -5.56
CA ARG A 101 -23.26 -2.85 -5.33
C ARG A 101 -23.18 -4.37 -5.30
N GLU A 102 -22.28 -4.93 -6.09
CA GLU A 102 -22.03 -6.37 -6.16
C GLU A 102 -20.53 -6.67 -6.11
N ALA A 103 -20.19 -7.92 -5.78
CA ALA A 103 -18.80 -8.37 -5.78
C ALA A 103 -18.28 -8.46 -7.22
N ILE A 104 -17.10 -7.91 -7.46
CA ILE A 104 -16.40 -7.99 -8.74
C ILE A 104 -15.69 -9.34 -8.80
N PRO A 105 -16.01 -10.23 -9.76
CA PRO A 105 -15.38 -11.53 -9.86
C PRO A 105 -13.86 -11.41 -10.07
N ALA A 106 -13.10 -12.32 -9.46
CA ALA A 106 -11.64 -12.36 -9.59
C ALA A 106 -11.17 -12.43 -11.06
N SER A 107 -11.88 -13.20 -11.89
CA SER A 107 -11.59 -13.33 -13.32
C SER A 107 -11.73 -12.00 -14.07
N THR A 108 -12.62 -11.11 -13.64
CA THR A 108 -12.80 -9.80 -14.28
C THR A 108 -11.56 -8.91 -14.11
N TRP A 109 -10.81 -9.05 -13.02
CA TRP A 109 -9.60 -8.28 -12.78
C TRP A 109 -8.44 -8.63 -13.73
N ILE A 110 -8.47 -9.79 -14.36
CA ILE A 110 -7.45 -10.22 -15.32
C ILE A 110 -7.53 -9.37 -16.60
N ASP A 111 -8.75 -9.02 -17.00
CA ASP A 111 -9.01 -8.27 -18.24
C ASP A 111 -9.03 -6.75 -18.01
N LEU A 112 -8.98 -6.31 -16.75
CA LEU A 112 -9.00 -4.90 -16.37
C LEU A 112 -7.59 -4.34 -16.31
N VAL A 113 -7.38 -3.21 -16.98
CA VAL A 113 -6.26 -2.32 -16.71
C VAL A 113 -6.56 -1.59 -15.41
N PRO A 114 -5.73 -1.76 -14.36
CA PRO A 114 -5.94 -1.08 -13.11
C PRO A 114 -5.57 0.40 -13.25
N ASP A 115 -6.53 1.27 -13.00
CA ASP A 115 -6.32 2.70 -12.90
C ASP A 115 -6.93 3.16 -11.58
N VAL A 116 -6.05 3.71 -10.75
CA VAL A 116 -6.36 4.07 -9.36
C VAL A 116 -7.08 5.41 -9.29
N ASP A 117 -6.87 6.28 -10.27
CA ASP A 117 -7.39 7.64 -10.29
C ASP A 117 -8.82 7.66 -10.82
N ALA A 118 -9.05 7.08 -12.01
CA ALA A 118 -10.38 7.09 -12.63
C ALA A 118 -11.11 5.73 -12.54
N GLY A 119 -10.49 4.73 -11.89
CA GLY A 119 -11.02 3.37 -11.78
C GLY A 119 -10.53 2.42 -12.87
N PRO A 120 -10.68 1.10 -12.72
CA PRO A 120 -10.20 0.14 -13.70
C PRO A 120 -11.05 0.15 -14.98
N TYR A 121 -10.40 -0.11 -16.11
CA TYR A 121 -11.01 -0.07 -17.43
C TYR A 121 -10.56 -1.23 -18.31
N ILE A 122 -11.29 -1.48 -19.39
CA ILE A 122 -10.94 -2.43 -20.45
C ILE A 122 -10.55 -1.65 -21.69
N CYS A 123 -9.41 -1.98 -22.29
CA CYS A 123 -9.03 -1.49 -23.61
C CYS A 123 -9.72 -2.33 -24.69
N LEU A 124 -10.58 -1.70 -25.50
CA LEU A 124 -11.15 -2.35 -26.68
C LEU A 124 -10.12 -2.41 -27.83
N PRO A 125 -10.27 -3.33 -28.80
CA PRO A 125 -9.41 -3.38 -29.99
C PRO A 125 -9.39 -2.07 -30.80
N SER A 126 -10.44 -1.25 -30.67
CA SER A 126 -10.52 0.09 -31.27
C SER A 126 -9.65 1.14 -30.58
N GLY A 127 -9.04 0.81 -29.44
CA GLY A 127 -8.34 1.74 -28.55
C GLY A 127 -9.26 2.52 -27.61
N ALA A 128 -10.58 2.30 -27.67
CA ALA A 128 -11.52 2.92 -26.74
C ALA A 128 -11.43 2.27 -25.34
N GLU A 129 -11.56 3.09 -24.30
CA GLU A 129 -11.60 2.64 -22.91
C GLU A 129 -13.05 2.49 -22.42
N VAL A 130 -13.36 1.34 -21.82
CA VAL A 130 -14.65 1.09 -21.19
C VAL A 130 -14.46 0.84 -19.71
N ARG A 131 -15.22 1.53 -18.86
CA ARG A 131 -15.20 1.37 -17.40
C ARG A 131 -16.44 0.58 -16.98
N PRO A 132 -16.34 -0.75 -16.82
CA PRO A 132 -17.51 -1.59 -16.52
C PRO A 132 -17.94 -1.52 -15.05
N TRP A 133 -17.14 -0.89 -14.20
CA TRP A 133 -17.36 -0.80 -12.76
C TRP A 133 -17.15 0.62 -12.25
N PHE A 134 -18.06 1.05 -11.37
CA PHE A 134 -18.06 2.33 -10.71
C PHE A 134 -18.02 2.14 -9.20
N GLY A 135 -17.51 3.15 -8.48
CA GLY A 135 -17.56 3.20 -7.02
C GLY A 135 -16.92 1.99 -6.34
N ILE A 136 -15.72 1.60 -6.81
CA ILE A 136 -15.05 0.39 -6.33
C ILE A 136 -14.60 0.56 -4.88
N LEU A 137 -15.06 -0.36 -4.04
CA LEU A 137 -14.73 -0.43 -2.62
C LEU A 137 -14.19 -1.81 -2.25
N ILE A 138 -13.27 -1.82 -1.30
CA ILE A 138 -12.63 -3.01 -0.75
C ILE A 138 -12.72 -2.93 0.76
N ARG A 139 -12.98 -4.04 1.45
CA ARG A 139 -13.01 -4.05 2.91
C ARG A 139 -11.64 -3.70 3.47
N SER A 140 -11.56 -2.63 4.28
CA SER A 140 -10.31 -2.17 4.88
C SER A 140 -9.66 -3.27 5.72
N ALA A 141 -10.45 -3.97 6.53
CA ALA A 141 -9.99 -5.09 7.36
C ALA A 141 -9.35 -6.24 6.56
N ASP A 142 -9.84 -6.54 5.36
CA ASP A 142 -9.25 -7.59 4.51
C ASP A 142 -7.91 -7.14 3.92
N VAL A 143 -7.81 -5.88 3.52
CA VAL A 143 -6.56 -5.27 3.06
C VAL A 143 -5.53 -5.27 4.21
N GLU A 144 -5.90 -4.80 5.40
CA GLU A 144 -5.01 -4.81 6.56
C GLU A 144 -4.59 -6.24 6.97
N ARG A 145 -5.50 -7.21 6.87
CA ARG A 145 -5.21 -8.62 7.17
C ARG A 145 -4.17 -9.22 6.22
N LEU A 146 -4.30 -8.96 4.92
CA LEU A 146 -3.37 -9.45 3.89
C LEU A 146 -2.02 -8.74 3.97
N TRP A 147 -2.03 -7.47 4.38
CA TRP A 147 -0.83 -6.70 4.50
C TRP A 147 -0.80 -5.90 5.80
N ARG A 148 -0.22 -6.54 6.81
CA ARG A 148 -0.13 -6.00 8.16
C ARG A 148 0.81 -4.81 8.25
N ARG A 149 0.60 -3.99 9.28
CA ARG A 149 1.51 -2.89 9.63
C ARG A 149 2.91 -3.43 9.87
N THR A 150 3.91 -2.70 9.42
CA THR A 150 5.34 -3.01 9.66
C THR A 150 5.63 -3.17 11.15
N SER A 151 5.05 -2.31 11.99
CA SER A 151 5.16 -2.36 13.46
C SER A 151 4.54 -3.62 14.10
N GLU A 152 3.47 -4.18 13.53
CA GLU A 152 2.86 -5.42 14.04
C GLU A 152 3.72 -6.65 13.70
N VAL A 153 4.34 -6.65 12.51
CA VAL A 153 5.28 -7.70 12.09
C VAL A 153 6.55 -7.65 12.96
N GLU A 154 7.01 -6.46 13.32
CA GLU A 154 8.14 -6.27 14.24
C GLU A 154 7.81 -6.66 15.68
N GLY A 155 6.61 -6.33 16.18
CA GLY A 155 6.15 -6.75 17.51
C GLY A 155 6.02 -8.27 17.69
N ARG A 156 5.77 -9.02 16.60
CA ARG A 156 5.79 -10.50 16.62
C ARG A 156 7.17 -11.10 16.37
N SER A 157 8.10 -10.32 15.84
CA SER A 157 9.47 -10.77 15.68
C SER A 157 10.08 -10.90 17.09
N LYS A 158 10.52 -12.11 17.46
CA LYS A 158 11.18 -12.35 18.77
C LYS A 158 12.36 -11.40 19.04
N PHE A 159 12.88 -10.79 17.97
CA PHE A 159 14.11 -10.03 17.87
C PHE A 159 13.84 -8.66 17.23
N SER A 160 14.23 -7.58 17.92
CA SER A 160 14.19 -6.21 17.38
C SER A 160 15.27 -6.05 16.32
N LYS A 161 14.87 -5.84 15.07
CA LYS A 161 15.80 -5.68 13.94
C LYS A 161 16.64 -4.41 14.08
N GLU A 162 16.04 -3.35 14.61
CA GLU A 162 16.68 -2.05 14.81
C GLU A 162 17.81 -2.15 15.83
N TRP A 163 17.57 -2.84 16.95
CA TRP A 163 18.60 -3.09 17.96
C TRP A 163 19.81 -3.79 17.33
N PHE A 164 19.59 -4.87 16.55
CA PHE A 164 20.68 -5.61 15.90
C PHE A 164 21.45 -4.76 14.90
N ARG A 165 20.75 -3.95 14.09
CA ARG A 165 21.38 -3.08 13.09
C ARG A 165 22.22 -1.99 13.73
N GLU A 166 21.67 -1.31 14.73
CA GLU A 166 22.35 -0.23 15.41
C GLU A 166 23.59 -0.74 16.15
N ARG A 167 23.44 -1.84 16.89
CA ARG A 167 24.55 -2.42 17.63
C ARG A 167 25.64 -2.99 16.71
N PHE A 168 25.26 -3.57 15.56
CA PHE A 168 26.22 -4.01 14.55
C PHE A 168 27.01 -2.84 13.92
N ARG A 169 26.37 -1.70 13.65
CA ARG A 169 27.07 -0.50 13.16
C ARG A 169 28.08 0.01 14.18
N GLN A 170 27.71 0.06 15.46
CA GLN A 170 28.60 0.46 16.54
C GLN A 170 29.81 -0.47 16.64
N LEU A 171 29.59 -1.78 16.57
CA LEU A 171 30.66 -2.79 16.57
C LEU A 171 31.59 -2.68 15.36
N ARG A 172 31.03 -2.43 14.17
CA ARG A 172 31.79 -2.22 12.93
C ARG A 172 32.62 -0.95 12.97
N ALA A 173 32.08 0.14 13.52
CA ALA A 173 32.78 1.40 13.67
C ALA A 173 33.93 1.29 14.70
N ALA A 174 33.71 0.56 15.79
CA ALA A 174 34.73 0.34 16.82
C ALA A 174 35.81 -0.67 16.39
N ASN A 175 35.50 -1.58 15.47
CA ASN A 175 36.40 -2.65 15.03
C ASN A 175 36.38 -2.80 13.50
N PRO A 176 36.96 -1.85 12.74
CA PRO A 176 36.89 -1.84 11.27
C PRO A 176 37.56 -3.07 10.63
N ASP A 177 38.61 -3.59 11.26
CA ASP A 177 39.44 -4.69 10.75
C ASP A 177 38.84 -6.08 11.04
N ARG A 178 37.85 -6.16 11.93
CA ARG A 178 37.19 -7.44 12.24
C ARG A 178 36.31 -7.89 11.09
N SER A 179 36.26 -9.20 10.87
CA SER A 179 35.38 -9.78 9.87
C SER A 179 33.91 -9.62 10.27
N LYS A 180 33.00 -9.60 9.28
CA LYS A 180 31.54 -9.59 9.52
C LYS A 180 31.12 -10.75 10.44
N ASN A 181 31.81 -11.88 10.34
CA ASN A 181 31.52 -13.09 11.11
C ASN A 181 31.84 -12.92 12.60
N GLU A 182 33.01 -12.38 12.93
CA GLU A 182 33.41 -12.10 14.31
C GLU A 182 32.48 -11.06 14.94
N LEU A 183 32.11 -10.03 14.18
CA LEU A 183 31.17 -9.01 14.64
C LEU A 183 29.76 -9.57 14.90
N MET A 184 29.31 -10.58 14.15
CA MET A 184 28.04 -11.25 14.40
C MET A 184 28.08 -12.13 15.67
N GLU A 185 29.23 -12.71 15.99
CA GLU A 185 29.43 -13.46 17.23
C GLU A 185 29.42 -12.53 18.44
N ASP A 186 30.14 -11.41 18.37
CA ASP A 186 30.13 -10.35 19.39
C ASP A 186 28.70 -9.80 19.61
N LEU A 187 27.97 -9.56 18.52
CA LEU A 187 26.59 -9.07 18.55
C LEU A 187 25.63 -10.05 19.24
N ASN A 188 25.80 -11.35 19.00
CA ASN A 188 25.03 -12.40 19.67
C ASN A 188 25.37 -12.48 21.16
N GLY A 189 26.66 -12.36 21.51
CA GLY A 189 27.12 -12.29 22.90
C GLY A 189 26.46 -11.13 23.65
N GLN A 190 26.55 -9.91 23.10
CA GLN A 190 25.90 -8.74 23.69
C GLN A 190 24.38 -8.89 23.83
N PHE A 191 23.71 -9.45 22.82
CA PHE A 191 22.26 -9.69 22.90
C PHE A 191 21.90 -10.65 24.03
N GLN A 192 22.65 -11.75 24.17
CA GLN A 192 22.44 -12.73 25.23
C GLN A 192 22.71 -12.12 26.61
N ASP A 193 23.74 -11.29 26.73
CA ASP A 193 24.11 -10.62 27.98
C ASP A 193 23.06 -9.60 28.42
N GLU A 194 22.59 -8.76 27.51
CA GLU A 194 21.62 -7.68 27.79
C GLU A 194 20.20 -8.22 28.00
N THR A 195 19.76 -9.16 27.15
CA THR A 195 18.35 -9.61 27.17
C THR A 195 18.13 -10.87 27.99
N LYS A 196 19.20 -11.62 28.34
CA LYS A 196 19.13 -12.96 28.93
C LYS A 196 18.31 -13.97 28.09
N ARG A 197 18.14 -13.71 26.80
CA ARG A 197 17.40 -14.58 25.87
C ARG A 197 18.36 -15.31 24.95
N LYS A 198 17.93 -16.47 24.45
CA LYS A 198 18.67 -17.20 23.41
C LYS A 198 18.81 -16.31 22.15
N PRO A 199 20.03 -16.09 21.65
CA PRO A 199 20.25 -15.27 20.47
C PRO A 199 19.61 -15.88 19.20
N PRO A 200 19.32 -15.03 18.19
CA PRO A 200 18.87 -15.50 16.89
C PRO A 200 19.92 -16.38 16.20
N ALA A 201 19.45 -17.27 15.34
CA ALA A 201 20.34 -18.07 14.49
C ALA A 201 21.11 -17.15 13.53
N ARG A 202 22.32 -17.58 13.13
CA ARG A 202 23.20 -16.81 12.25
C ARG A 202 22.55 -16.44 10.92
N SER A 203 21.78 -17.34 10.31
CA SER A 203 21.03 -17.06 9.08
C SER A 203 19.98 -15.96 9.28
N THR A 204 19.35 -15.90 10.45
CA THR A 204 18.41 -14.84 10.83
C THR A 204 19.12 -13.50 10.98
N LEU A 205 20.26 -13.46 11.68
CA LEU A 205 21.08 -12.24 11.80
C LEU A 205 21.53 -11.73 10.43
N GLN A 206 22.04 -12.62 9.59
CA GLN A 206 22.48 -12.29 8.25
C GLN A 206 21.34 -11.64 7.46
N GLY A 207 20.13 -12.21 7.49
CA GLY A 207 18.96 -11.60 6.86
C GLY A 207 18.53 -10.25 7.44
N ILE A 208 18.71 -10.02 8.75
CA ILE A 208 18.45 -8.72 9.39
C ILE A 208 19.46 -7.66 8.90
N LEU A 209 20.73 -8.04 8.79
CA LEU A 209 21.86 -7.17 8.47
C LEU A 209 22.05 -6.95 6.96
N ASP A 210 21.59 -7.84 6.09
CA ASP A 210 21.75 -7.68 4.62
C ASP A 210 20.92 -6.53 4.05
N GLY A 211 19.98 -5.99 4.83
CA GLY A 211 19.26 -4.75 4.52
C GLY A 211 20.02 -3.45 4.89
N LEU A 212 21.29 -3.53 5.31
CA LEU A 212 22.15 -2.37 5.66
C LEU A 212 23.04 -1.88 4.49
N LYS A 213 22.75 -2.27 3.25
CA LYS A 213 23.48 -1.72 2.08
C LYS A 213 23.33 -0.22 1.95
#